data_AF-A0A3B3D1D4-F1
#
_entry.id   AF-A0A3B3D1D4-F1
#
_cell.length_a   1.000
_cell.length_b   1.000
_cell.length_c   1.000
_cell.angle_alpha   90.00
_cell.angle_beta   90.00
_cell.angle_gamma   90.00
#
_symmetry.space_group_name_H-M   'P 1'
#
loop_
_entity.id
_entity.type
_entity.pdbx_description
1 polymer ?
#
loop_
_entity_poly.entity_id
_entity_poly.type
_entity_poly.pdbx_seq_one_letter_code
_entity_poly.pdbx_strand_id
1 'polypeptide(L)'
;MAVLLRLMTLALLCLGSLGDIKVGCKMWKQRGNEICCDGCHPGNRLLEMCGQRPSDLCKPCEPGTFTVNPLKWRCERCSDCVGAQVHVKNCTAIADTVCGCKEGLRCANDKCSYCVEKCQKGFEPLSNGSCRPCPEGTFSDQIDMKCKPWSTKCPKPDQVTVVKGNASSDIQCVSKQQPIGIDTTTPGVEKVIPRPPESSWPLFSVLIMGAILITFFIAFFIAIAFKIQKAGKKMKKQITKSPVIRTPTDEPRTLIAIECSFHEAQQEQGSSSTESLISK
;
A
#
# COMPACT_ATOMS: atom_id res chain seq x y z
N MET A 1 19.87 -21.45 -1.94
CA MET A 1 18.78 -21.37 -0.95
C MET A 1 18.36 -19.94 -0.62
N ALA A 2 19.27 -19.03 -0.24
CA ALA A 2 18.92 -17.64 0.10
C ALA A 2 18.30 -16.83 -1.07
N VAL A 3 18.78 -17.02 -2.30
CA VAL A 3 18.25 -16.31 -3.49
C VAL A 3 16.82 -16.77 -3.84
N LEU A 4 16.56 -18.07 -3.77
CA LEU A 4 15.22 -18.63 -3.95
C LEU A 4 14.26 -18.16 -2.86
N LEU A 5 14.72 -18.07 -1.60
CA LEU A 5 13.92 -17.52 -0.50
C LEU A 5 13.55 -16.05 -0.76
N ARG A 6 14.52 -15.24 -1.25
CA ARG A 6 14.30 -13.83 -1.61
C ARG A 6 13.31 -13.68 -2.76
N LEU A 7 13.42 -14.52 -3.80
CA LEU A 7 12.49 -14.52 -4.94
C LEU A 7 11.07 -14.95 -4.52
N MET A 8 10.95 -15.94 -3.64
CA MET A 8 9.65 -16.38 -3.11
C MET A 8 9.02 -15.33 -2.18
N THR A 9 9.83 -14.60 -1.40
CA THR A 9 9.33 -13.45 -0.61
C THR A 9 8.91 -12.28 -1.50
N LEU A 10 9.64 -11.99 -2.58
CA LEU A 10 9.21 -11.00 -3.58
C LEU A 10 7.91 -11.42 -4.27
N ALA A 11 7.77 -12.70 -4.64
CA ALA A 11 6.57 -13.22 -5.26
C ALA A 11 5.35 -13.16 -4.32
N LEU A 12 5.53 -13.50 -3.03
CA LEU A 12 4.46 -13.35 -2.02
C LEU A 12 4.12 -11.88 -1.73
N LEU A 13 5.09 -10.96 -1.79
CA LEU A 13 4.87 -9.51 -1.70
C LEU A 13 4.10 -8.98 -2.94
N CYS A 14 4.35 -9.53 -4.13
CA CYS A 14 3.60 -9.20 -5.34
C CYS A 14 2.15 -9.73 -5.32
N LEU A 15 1.87 -10.80 -4.58
CA LEU A 15 0.52 -11.36 -4.38
C LEU A 15 -0.27 -10.64 -3.27
N GLY A 16 0.38 -9.79 -2.48
CA GLY A 16 -0.19 -9.16 -1.29
C GLY A 16 -0.62 -7.72 -1.50
N SER A 17 -1.56 -7.44 -2.40
CA SER A 17 -2.58 -6.35 -2.30
C SER A 17 -3.21 -5.98 -3.65
N LEU A 18 -3.73 -6.93 -4.43
CA LEU A 18 -4.86 -6.60 -5.31
C LEU A 18 -6.13 -6.79 -4.48
N GLY A 19 -6.53 -5.73 -3.77
CA GLY A 19 -7.89 -5.69 -3.25
C GLY A 19 -8.83 -5.80 -4.45
N ASP A 20 -9.73 -6.79 -4.44
CA ASP A 20 -10.73 -6.95 -5.49
C ASP A 20 -11.52 -5.64 -5.63
N ILE A 21 -11.32 -4.92 -6.74
CA ILE A 21 -12.13 -3.77 -7.09
C ILE A 21 -13.50 -4.29 -7.46
N LYS A 22 -14.48 -4.13 -6.56
CA LYS A 22 -15.88 -4.43 -6.84
C LYS A 22 -16.35 -3.56 -8.01
N VAL A 23 -17.02 -4.17 -8.98
CA VAL A 23 -17.47 -3.52 -10.21
C VAL A 23 -18.97 -3.22 -10.13
N GLY A 24 -19.40 -2.10 -10.71
CA GLY A 24 -20.82 -1.72 -10.81
C GLY A 24 -21.29 -0.69 -9.77
N CYS A 25 -22.60 -0.56 -9.67
CA CYS A 25 -23.26 0.30 -8.69
C CYS A 25 -23.13 -0.25 -7.27
N LYS A 26 -22.60 0.58 -6.37
CA LYS A 26 -22.66 0.35 -4.93
C LYS A 26 -24.05 0.69 -4.39
N MET A 27 -24.69 1.73 -4.93
CA MET A 27 -26.01 2.21 -4.55
C MET A 27 -26.85 2.40 -5.81
N TRP A 28 -28.10 1.93 -5.77
CA TRP A 28 -29.02 2.02 -6.89
C TRP A 28 -30.47 1.97 -6.39
N LYS A 29 -31.40 2.41 -7.24
CA LYS A 29 -32.84 2.37 -7.00
C LYS A 29 -33.57 1.85 -8.22
N GLN A 30 -34.69 1.18 -8.01
CA GLN A 30 -35.57 0.78 -9.10
C GLN A 30 -36.45 1.96 -9.52
N ARG A 31 -36.58 2.19 -10.83
CA ARG A 31 -37.47 3.20 -11.41
C ARG A 31 -38.23 2.56 -12.58
N GLY A 32 -39.47 2.15 -12.32
CA GLY A 32 -40.25 1.37 -13.28
C GLY A 32 -39.58 0.03 -13.58
N ASN A 33 -39.31 -0.20 -14.86
CA ASN A 33 -38.68 -1.44 -15.35
C ASN A 33 -37.14 -1.38 -15.39
N GLU A 34 -36.54 -0.26 -14.96
CA GLU A 34 -35.09 -0.07 -14.98
C GLU A 34 -34.53 0.13 -13.58
N ILE A 35 -33.23 -0.09 -13.45
CA ILE A 35 -32.44 0.21 -12.26
C ILE A 35 -31.59 1.43 -12.55
N CYS A 36 -31.70 2.47 -11.71
CA CYS A 36 -30.89 3.66 -11.78
C CYS A 36 -29.79 3.65 -10.73
N CYS A 37 -28.56 3.91 -11.16
CA CYS A 37 -27.38 3.99 -10.31
C CYS A 37 -27.33 5.32 -9.56
N ASP A 38 -27.29 5.26 -8.24
CA ASP A 38 -27.12 6.44 -7.37
C ASP A 38 -25.67 6.57 -6.88
N GLY A 39 -24.83 5.55 -7.11
CA GLY A 39 -23.40 5.65 -6.90
C GLY A 39 -22.65 4.37 -7.24
N CYS A 40 -21.55 4.50 -7.97
CA CYS A 40 -20.62 3.44 -8.29
C CYS A 40 -19.75 3.04 -7.09
N HIS A 41 -19.21 1.82 -7.13
CA HIS A 41 -18.14 1.44 -6.22
C HIS A 41 -16.92 2.37 -6.37
N PRO A 42 -16.14 2.61 -5.29
CA PRO A 42 -14.92 3.41 -5.39
C PRO A 42 -14.02 2.92 -6.52
N GLY A 43 -13.45 3.86 -7.28
CA GLY A 43 -12.62 3.55 -8.44
C GLY A 43 -13.36 2.99 -9.65
N ASN A 44 -14.70 3.10 -9.65
CA ASN A 44 -15.52 2.90 -10.84
C ASN A 44 -16.14 4.23 -11.25
N ARG A 45 -16.15 4.49 -12.55
CA ARG A 45 -16.88 5.59 -13.16
C ARG A 45 -18.26 5.14 -13.64
N LEU A 46 -19.20 6.06 -13.65
CA LEU A 46 -20.53 5.87 -14.23
C LEU A 46 -20.40 5.74 -15.76
N LEU A 47 -21.00 4.68 -16.30
CA LEU A 47 -21.10 4.43 -17.73
C LEU A 47 -22.48 4.85 -18.25
N GLU A 48 -23.54 4.54 -17.50
CA GLU A 48 -24.93 4.89 -17.78
C GLU A 48 -25.67 5.16 -16.47
N MET A 49 -26.66 6.06 -16.47
CA MET A 49 -27.41 6.38 -15.26
C MET A 49 -28.41 5.29 -14.88
N CYS A 50 -29.08 4.68 -15.86
CA CYS A 50 -30.08 3.64 -15.63
C CYS A 50 -29.95 2.54 -16.68
N GLY A 51 -30.35 1.32 -16.32
CA GLY A 51 -30.40 0.19 -17.23
C GLY A 51 -30.84 -1.08 -16.51
N GLN A 52 -30.56 -2.24 -17.10
CA GLN A 52 -31.14 -3.51 -16.64
C GLN A 52 -30.42 -4.11 -15.43
N ARG A 53 -29.10 -3.92 -15.31
CA ARG A 53 -28.29 -4.55 -14.25
C ARG A 53 -27.36 -3.53 -13.58
N PRO A 54 -27.32 -3.47 -12.24
CA PRO A 54 -26.42 -2.56 -11.52
C PRO A 54 -24.93 -2.77 -11.84
N SER A 55 -24.53 -4.00 -12.22
CA SER A 55 -23.14 -4.33 -12.57
C SER A 55 -22.64 -3.62 -13.82
N ASP A 56 -23.53 -3.28 -14.75
CA ASP A 56 -23.17 -2.83 -16.10
C ASP A 56 -23.14 -1.30 -16.21
N LEU A 57 -23.75 -0.61 -15.23
CA LEU A 57 -23.89 0.85 -15.22
C LEU A 57 -22.62 1.58 -14.75
N CYS A 58 -21.63 0.86 -14.23
CA CYS A 58 -20.35 1.43 -13.85
C CYS A 58 -19.19 0.56 -14.35
N LYS A 59 -18.07 1.20 -14.67
CA LYS A 59 -16.85 0.55 -15.14
C LYS A 59 -15.66 0.96 -14.28
N PRO A 60 -14.70 0.06 -13.97
CA PRO A 60 -13.48 0.44 -13.26
C PRO A 60 -12.68 1.50 -14.02
N CYS A 61 -11.94 2.31 -13.29
CA CYS A 61 -10.94 3.21 -13.86
C CYS A 61 -9.81 2.43 -14.52
N GLU A 62 -9.32 2.96 -15.63
CA GLU A 62 -8.18 2.39 -16.35
C GLU A 62 -6.87 2.70 -15.59
N PRO A 63 -5.81 1.89 -15.77
CA PRO A 63 -4.51 2.17 -15.17
C PRO A 63 -4.04 3.61 -15.44
N GLY A 64 -3.52 4.29 -14.43
CA GLY A 64 -3.14 5.70 -14.53
C GLY A 64 -4.32 6.68 -14.41
N THR A 65 -5.51 6.21 -14.01
CA THR A 65 -6.66 7.06 -13.68
C THR A 65 -7.33 6.65 -12.37
N PHE A 66 -8.05 7.57 -11.73
CA PHE A 66 -8.74 7.33 -10.47
C PHE A 66 -10.08 8.10 -10.38
N THR A 67 -10.96 7.70 -9.45
CA THR A 67 -12.10 8.53 -9.04
C THR A 67 -12.49 8.24 -7.60
N VAL A 68 -12.72 9.30 -6.84
CA VAL A 68 -13.35 9.25 -5.51
C VAL A 68 -14.83 9.62 -5.57
N ASN A 69 -15.29 10.21 -6.69
CA ASN A 69 -16.67 10.62 -6.85
C ASN A 69 -17.50 9.45 -7.41
N PRO A 70 -18.56 9.01 -6.70
CA PRO A 70 -19.34 7.83 -7.07
C PRO A 70 -20.17 7.97 -8.34
N LEU A 71 -20.40 9.19 -8.85
CA LEU A 71 -21.20 9.44 -10.07
C LEU A 71 -20.38 10.08 -11.18
N LYS A 72 -19.05 10.01 -11.10
CA LYS A 72 -18.17 10.58 -12.11
C LYS A 72 -18.26 9.78 -13.41
N TRP A 73 -18.48 10.45 -14.55
CA TRP A 73 -18.54 9.82 -15.88
C TRP A 73 -17.16 9.46 -16.48
N ARG A 74 -16.10 10.13 -16.02
CA ARG A 74 -14.73 9.94 -16.48
C ARG A 74 -13.78 9.96 -15.30
N CYS A 75 -12.90 8.97 -15.22
CA CYS A 75 -11.84 8.96 -14.22
C CYS A 75 -10.86 10.10 -14.49
N GLU A 76 -10.29 10.63 -13.41
CA GLU A 76 -9.27 11.68 -13.46
C GLU A 76 -7.92 11.04 -13.68
N ARG A 77 -7.06 11.68 -14.48
CA ARG A 77 -5.70 11.21 -14.70
C ARG A 77 -4.92 11.38 -13.39
N CYS A 78 -4.11 10.39 -13.04
CA CYS A 78 -3.23 10.50 -11.89
C CYS A 78 -2.24 11.67 -12.08
N SER A 79 -1.98 12.38 -10.99
CA SER A 79 -0.99 13.44 -10.94
C SER A 79 0.43 12.87 -11.05
N ASP A 80 1.31 13.61 -11.71
CA ASP A 80 2.75 13.32 -11.74
C ASP A 80 3.47 14.20 -10.72
N CYS A 81 4.43 13.63 -9.98
CA CYS A 81 5.27 14.40 -9.07
C CYS A 81 6.42 15.03 -9.86
N VAL A 82 6.46 16.36 -9.93
CA VAL A 82 7.40 17.11 -10.78
C VAL A 82 8.28 18.07 -9.99
N GLY A 83 9.44 18.42 -10.55
CA GLY A 83 10.35 19.43 -9.99
C GLY A 83 10.95 19.05 -8.63
N ALA A 84 10.52 19.75 -7.57
CA ALA A 84 10.99 19.54 -6.20
C ALA A 84 10.17 18.51 -5.42
N GLN A 85 9.13 17.95 -6.04
CA GLN A 85 8.32 16.89 -5.45
C GLN A 85 9.02 15.54 -5.54
N VAL A 86 8.64 14.63 -4.64
CA VAL A 86 9.05 13.22 -4.64
C VAL A 86 7.81 12.35 -4.62
N HIS A 87 7.87 11.23 -5.33
CA HIS A 87 6.79 10.26 -5.34
C HIS A 87 6.72 9.51 -4.00
N VAL A 88 5.59 9.58 -3.31
CA VAL A 88 5.39 8.96 -1.98
C VAL A 88 4.49 7.73 -2.08
N LYS A 89 3.39 7.81 -2.83
CA LYS A 89 2.46 6.69 -2.98
C LYS A 89 1.92 6.61 -4.40
N ASN A 90 1.90 5.40 -4.93
CA ASN A 90 1.35 5.11 -6.25
C ASN A 90 -0.13 5.49 -6.32
N CYS A 91 -0.53 5.99 -7.49
CA CYS A 91 -1.93 6.12 -7.85
C CYS A 91 -2.62 4.75 -7.88
N THR A 92 -3.91 4.74 -7.55
CA THR A 92 -4.79 3.57 -7.62
C THR A 92 -6.13 4.02 -8.20
N ALA A 93 -7.00 3.10 -8.62
CA ALA A 93 -8.33 3.48 -9.10
C ALA A 93 -9.13 4.34 -8.10
N ILE A 94 -8.85 4.24 -6.79
CA ILE A 94 -9.59 4.94 -5.72
C ILE A 94 -8.88 6.17 -5.15
N ALA A 95 -7.64 6.45 -5.56
CA ALA A 95 -6.85 7.52 -4.98
C ALA A 95 -5.76 7.99 -5.95
N ASP A 96 -5.56 9.30 -6.02
CA ASP A 96 -4.48 9.92 -6.80
C ASP A 96 -3.08 9.49 -6.32
N THR A 97 -2.08 9.76 -7.15
CA THR A 97 -0.67 9.78 -6.74
C THR A 97 -0.50 10.72 -5.56
N VAL A 98 0.21 10.28 -4.52
CA VAL A 98 0.60 11.15 -3.41
C VAL A 98 2.04 11.61 -3.64
N CYS A 99 2.21 12.91 -3.75
CA CYS A 99 3.51 13.56 -3.82
C CYS A 99 3.89 14.14 -2.45
N GLY A 100 5.19 14.10 -2.16
CA GLY A 100 5.82 14.82 -1.06
C GLY A 100 6.86 15.80 -1.60
N CYS A 101 7.66 16.39 -0.71
CA CYS A 101 8.74 17.28 -1.09
C CYS A 101 10.11 16.67 -0.79
N LYS A 102 11.11 17.05 -1.58
CA LYS A 102 12.52 16.74 -1.30
C LYS A 102 12.93 17.23 0.10
N GLU A 103 14.00 16.65 0.63
CA GLU A 103 14.54 17.04 1.93
C GLU A 103 14.86 18.55 1.98
N GLY A 104 14.61 19.18 3.13
CA GLY A 104 14.71 20.63 3.32
C GLY A 104 13.47 21.43 2.89
N LEU A 105 12.50 20.81 2.22
CA LEU A 105 11.26 21.46 1.77
C LEU A 105 10.02 20.88 2.47
N ARG A 106 8.91 21.61 2.40
CA ARG A 106 7.59 21.21 2.87
C ARG A 106 6.51 21.46 1.82
N CYS A 107 5.39 20.78 1.98
CA CYS A 107 4.20 21.04 1.18
C CYS A 107 3.63 22.43 1.50
N ALA A 108 3.30 23.19 0.46
CA ALA A 108 2.64 24.49 0.64
C ALA A 108 1.15 24.37 1.00
N ASN A 109 0.54 23.23 0.66
CA ASN A 109 -0.87 22.92 0.92
C ASN A 109 -1.07 21.41 1.14
N ASP A 110 -2.27 21.01 1.56
CA ASP A 110 -2.59 19.62 1.89
C ASP A 110 -2.47 18.66 0.69
N LYS A 111 -2.65 19.16 -0.54
CA LYS A 111 -2.46 18.39 -1.77
C LYS A 111 -1.00 18.30 -2.20
N CYS A 112 -0.09 18.97 -1.49
CA CYS A 112 1.32 19.10 -1.81
C CYS A 112 1.58 19.50 -3.28
N SER A 113 0.77 20.39 -3.86
CA SER A 113 0.87 20.71 -5.30
C SER A 113 2.16 21.43 -5.70
N TYR A 114 2.85 22.06 -4.74
CA TYR A 114 4.20 22.60 -4.88
C TYR A 114 4.91 22.61 -3.52
N CYS A 115 6.23 22.73 -3.57
CA CYS A 115 7.11 22.67 -2.40
C CYS A 115 7.69 24.06 -2.09
N VAL A 116 7.75 24.38 -0.81
CA VAL A 116 8.36 25.61 -0.27
C VAL A 116 9.39 25.27 0.79
N GLU A 117 10.26 26.21 1.12
CA GLU A 117 11.25 26.01 2.18
C GLU A 117 10.59 25.79 3.55
N LYS A 118 11.23 24.96 4.36
CA LYS A 118 10.87 24.80 5.77
C LYS A 118 11.24 26.06 6.56
N CYS A 119 10.33 26.51 7.41
CA CYS A 119 10.57 27.62 8.32
C CYS A 119 11.42 27.12 9.49
N GLN A 120 12.59 27.73 9.66
CA GLN A 120 13.50 27.41 10.75
C GLN A 120 12.93 27.88 12.10
N LYS A 121 13.58 27.45 13.18
CA LYS A 121 13.30 27.99 14.53
C LYS A 121 13.39 29.51 14.51
N GLY A 122 12.49 30.17 15.23
CA GLY A 122 12.38 31.61 15.19
C GLY A 122 11.52 32.18 14.06
N PHE A 123 11.02 31.32 13.17
CA PHE A 123 10.15 31.72 12.07
C PHE A 123 8.87 30.90 12.08
N GLU A 124 7.77 31.51 11.62
CA GLU A 124 6.51 30.82 11.40
C GLU A 124 6.10 30.80 9.93
N PRO A 125 5.40 29.73 9.49
CA PRO A 125 4.86 29.64 8.14
C PRO A 125 3.65 30.54 7.93
N LEU A 126 3.63 31.22 6.79
CA LEU A 126 2.51 32.01 6.29
C LEU A 126 1.68 31.25 5.26
N SER A 127 0.46 31.71 5.02
CA SER A 127 -0.48 31.12 4.04
C SER A 127 0.02 31.20 2.60
N ASN A 128 0.87 32.19 2.28
CA ASN A 128 1.52 32.34 0.97
C ASN A 128 2.73 31.39 0.80
N GLY A 129 3.03 30.53 1.79
CA GLY A 129 4.15 29.61 1.75
C GLY A 129 5.50 30.19 2.23
N SER A 130 5.60 31.50 2.46
CA SER A 130 6.82 32.11 2.99
C SER A 130 6.94 31.96 4.51
N CYS A 131 8.13 32.25 5.04
CA CYS A 131 8.40 32.26 6.47
C CYS A 131 8.59 33.71 6.94
N ARG A 132 8.06 34.05 8.12
CA ARG A 132 8.34 35.34 8.77
C ARG A 132 8.91 35.13 10.17
N PRO A 133 9.77 36.03 10.67
CA PRO A 133 10.27 35.94 12.04
C PRO A 133 9.12 36.05 13.05
N CYS A 134 9.26 35.40 14.19
CA CYS A 134 8.30 35.52 15.28
C CYS A 134 8.24 36.97 15.79
N PRO A 135 7.04 37.56 15.93
CA PRO A 135 6.89 38.88 16.51
C PRO A 135 7.35 38.90 17.97
N GLU A 136 7.72 40.07 18.48
CA GLU A 136 8.13 40.22 19.88
C GLU A 136 7.02 39.73 20.83
N GLY A 137 7.41 39.01 21.88
CA GLY A 137 6.48 38.36 22.79
C GLY A 137 6.15 36.92 22.40
N THR A 138 6.65 36.42 21.27
CA THR A 138 6.38 35.07 20.77
C THR A 138 7.65 34.34 20.33
N PHE A 139 7.57 33.02 20.24
CA PHE A 139 8.66 32.17 19.78
C PHE A 139 8.19 30.92 19.04
N SER A 140 9.11 30.32 18.29
CA SER A 140 8.96 29.01 17.67
C SER A 140 10.26 28.23 17.85
N ASP A 141 10.21 27.18 18.67
CA ASP A 141 11.34 26.31 19.03
C ASP A 141 11.49 25.08 18.11
N GLN A 142 10.56 24.92 17.15
CA GLN A 142 10.49 23.80 16.22
C GLN A 142 10.38 24.29 14.78
N ILE A 143 10.82 23.46 13.84
CA ILE A 143 10.71 23.72 12.40
C ILE A 143 9.22 23.69 12.01
N ASP A 144 8.81 24.61 11.14
CA ASP A 144 7.44 24.74 10.60
C ASP A 144 6.32 24.95 11.64
N MET A 145 6.68 25.30 12.87
CA MET A 145 5.71 25.58 13.92
C MET A 145 5.29 27.06 13.87
N LYS A 146 4.01 27.32 14.13
CA LYS A 146 3.50 28.69 14.34
C LYS A 146 4.07 29.28 15.64
N CYS A 147 4.28 30.59 15.66
CA CYS A 147 4.80 31.23 16.85
C CYS A 147 3.76 31.14 17.98
N LYS A 148 4.23 30.76 19.17
CA LYS A 148 3.46 30.71 20.41
C LYS A 148 3.95 31.79 21.37
N PRO A 149 3.09 32.34 22.25
CA PRO A 149 3.52 33.38 23.18
C PRO A 149 4.60 32.86 24.13
N TRP A 150 5.52 33.73 24.55
CA TRP A 150 6.42 33.43 25.67
C TRP A 150 5.61 33.15 26.94
N SER A 151 6.14 32.26 27.77
CA SER A 151 5.63 32.08 29.12
C SER A 151 5.80 33.37 29.91
N THR A 152 4.79 33.72 30.70
CA THR A 152 4.81 34.94 31.53
C THR A 152 5.44 34.70 32.90
N LYS A 153 5.56 33.44 33.32
CA LYS A 153 6.12 33.01 34.61
C LYS A 153 6.82 31.66 34.45
N CYS A 154 7.77 31.39 35.33
CA CYS A 154 8.39 30.08 35.40
C CYS A 154 7.38 29.00 35.80
N PRO A 155 7.54 27.75 35.34
CA PRO A 155 6.63 26.66 35.66
C PRO A 155 6.48 26.38 37.16
N LYS A 156 7.54 26.64 37.93
CA LYS A 156 7.56 26.42 39.39
C LYS A 156 7.66 27.74 40.17
N PRO A 157 7.03 27.85 41.36
CA PRO A 157 7.04 29.08 42.16
C PRO A 157 8.41 29.42 42.80
N ASP A 158 9.27 28.43 42.96
CA ASP A 158 10.65 28.57 43.45
C ASP A 158 11.63 28.97 42.33
N GLN A 159 11.17 29.13 41.10
CA GLN A 159 12.01 29.52 39.97
C GLN A 159 11.89 31.00 39.64
N VAL A 160 12.98 31.57 39.12
CA VAL A 160 13.04 32.95 38.60
C VAL A 160 13.52 32.95 37.16
N THR A 161 12.98 33.87 36.36
CA THR A 161 13.43 34.08 34.99
C THR A 161 14.81 34.72 34.98
N VAL A 162 15.75 34.11 34.28
CA VAL A 162 17.12 34.61 34.11
C VAL A 162 17.38 35.16 32.71
N VAL A 163 16.66 34.67 31.70
CA VAL A 163 16.79 35.11 30.31
C VAL A 163 15.39 35.36 29.75
N LYS A 164 15.18 36.54 29.18
CA LYS A 164 13.96 36.89 28.43
C LYS A 164 13.85 35.96 27.21
N GLY A 165 12.63 35.58 26.84
CA GLY A 165 12.39 34.83 25.61
C GLY A 165 12.90 35.59 24.37
N ASN A 166 13.18 34.84 23.31
CA ASN A 166 13.53 35.37 21.99
C ASN A 166 12.68 34.68 20.91
N ALA A 167 12.90 34.98 19.63
CA ALA A 167 12.11 34.40 18.56
C ALA A 167 12.16 32.86 18.54
N SER A 168 13.26 32.23 18.99
CA SER A 168 13.49 30.78 18.88
C SER A 168 13.37 30.00 20.20
N SER A 169 13.26 30.68 21.35
CA SER A 169 13.20 30.04 22.66
C SER A 169 12.33 30.81 23.64
N ASP A 170 11.69 30.09 24.55
CA ASP A 170 10.95 30.68 25.67
C ASP A 170 11.87 31.35 26.70
N ILE A 171 11.26 31.92 27.75
CA ILE A 171 11.96 32.34 28.96
C ILE A 171 12.77 31.19 29.56
N GLN A 172 13.95 31.49 30.09
CA GLN A 172 14.75 30.51 30.83
C GLN A 172 14.63 30.74 32.33
N CYS A 173 14.46 29.66 33.08
CA CYS A 173 14.13 29.68 34.50
C CYS A 173 15.17 28.88 35.30
N VAL A 174 15.62 29.42 36.42
CA VAL A 174 16.48 28.70 37.39
C VAL A 174 15.81 28.66 38.75
N SER A 175 16.05 27.61 39.54
CA SER A 175 15.57 27.54 40.92
C SER A 175 16.35 28.51 41.80
N LYS A 176 15.65 29.22 42.69
CA LYS A 176 16.20 30.17 43.67
C LYS A 176 17.25 29.55 44.61
N GLN A 177 17.33 28.22 44.67
CA GLN A 177 18.23 27.46 45.55
C GLN A 177 19.54 27.05 44.89
N GLN A 178 19.86 27.51 43.68
CA GLN A 178 21.14 27.21 43.02
C GLN A 178 22.08 28.42 43.12
N PRO A 179 23.15 28.35 43.92
CA PRO A 179 24.25 29.31 43.82
C PRO A 179 24.85 29.23 42.41
N ILE A 180 25.19 30.39 41.85
CA ILE A 180 25.97 30.51 40.62
C ILE A 180 27.36 29.91 40.90
N GLY A 181 27.51 28.62 40.66
CA GLY A 181 28.80 27.95 40.58
C GLY A 181 29.44 28.33 39.26
N ILE A 182 30.38 29.28 39.31
CA ILE A 182 31.38 29.44 38.26
C ILE A 182 32.25 28.17 38.33
N ASP A 183 31.93 27.15 37.53
CA ASP A 183 32.79 25.98 37.39
C ASP A 183 34.04 26.37 36.60
N THR A 184 35.01 26.87 37.35
CA THR A 184 36.41 26.94 36.96
C THR A 184 36.95 25.51 36.92
N THR A 185 37.30 25.06 35.72
CA THR A 185 38.34 24.09 35.37
C THR A 185 39.03 23.37 36.54
N THR A 186 38.81 22.06 36.71
CA THR A 186 39.89 21.09 37.02
C THR A 186 39.48 19.68 36.54
N PRO A 187 40.37 18.89 35.90
CA PRO A 187 40.01 17.62 35.26
C PRO A 187 39.89 16.47 36.29
N GLY A 188 38.67 15.97 36.47
CA GLY A 188 38.39 14.78 37.28
C GLY A 188 38.47 13.49 36.46
N VAL A 189 39.58 12.78 36.64
CA VAL A 189 39.84 11.35 36.43
C VAL A 189 38.63 10.50 35.97
N GLU A 190 38.70 10.03 34.72
CA GLU A 190 37.82 9.03 34.13
C GLU A 190 38.04 7.65 34.76
N LYS A 191 37.06 7.14 35.52
CA LYS A 191 37.01 5.74 35.92
C LYS A 191 36.38 4.92 34.80
N VAL A 192 37.22 4.29 33.99
CA VAL A 192 36.85 3.26 33.02
C VAL A 192 36.33 2.03 33.78
N ILE A 193 35.03 1.75 33.65
CA ILE A 193 34.40 0.50 34.09
C ILE A 193 34.59 -0.54 32.98
N PRO A 194 35.19 -1.73 33.24
CA PRO A 194 35.33 -2.77 32.22
C PRO A 194 33.98 -3.39 31.84
N ARG A 195 33.73 -3.51 30.53
CA ARG A 195 32.61 -4.31 29.97
C ARG A 195 32.80 -5.80 30.31
N PRO A 196 31.78 -6.50 30.82
CA PRO A 196 31.83 -7.96 30.94
C PRO A 196 31.71 -8.63 29.55
N PRO A 197 32.28 -9.82 29.35
CA PRO A 197 32.40 -10.47 28.05
C PRO A 197 31.06 -10.98 27.51
N GLU A 198 30.70 -10.54 26.31
CA GLU A 198 29.65 -11.13 25.48
C GLU A 198 30.12 -12.48 24.93
N SER A 199 29.71 -13.58 25.55
CA SER A 199 29.78 -14.89 24.91
C SER A 199 28.78 -15.86 25.53
N SER A 200 27.61 -16.01 24.90
CA SER A 200 26.73 -17.20 24.98
C SER A 200 25.32 -16.98 24.37
N TRP A 201 25.01 -15.82 23.80
CA TRP A 201 23.65 -15.49 23.32
C TRP A 201 23.33 -15.63 21.81
N PRO A 202 24.25 -15.95 20.86
CA PRO A 202 23.85 -16.09 19.45
C PRO A 202 23.28 -17.48 19.09
N LEU A 203 23.57 -18.54 19.86
CA LEU A 203 23.11 -19.89 19.52
C LEU A 203 21.64 -20.14 19.90
N PHE A 204 21.21 -19.65 21.06
CA PHE A 204 19.82 -19.81 21.50
C PHE A 204 18.84 -19.03 20.61
N SER A 205 19.21 -17.83 20.16
CA SER A 205 18.38 -17.04 19.25
C SER A 205 18.20 -17.72 17.89
N VAL A 206 19.24 -18.37 17.36
CA VAL A 206 19.15 -19.11 16.08
C VAL A 206 18.30 -20.38 16.22
N LEU A 207 18.43 -21.11 17.34
CA LEU A 207 17.62 -22.30 17.61
C LEU A 207 16.14 -21.97 17.80
N ILE A 208 15.82 -20.89 18.52
CA ILE A 208 14.43 -20.45 18.74
C ILE A 208 13.81 -19.97 17.43
N MET A 209 14.53 -19.16 16.65
CA MET A 209 14.03 -18.70 15.34
C MET A 209 13.86 -19.85 14.34
N GLY A 210 14.77 -20.83 14.36
CA GLY A 210 14.65 -22.05 13.56
C GLY A 210 13.41 -22.88 13.91
N ALA A 211 13.15 -23.08 15.21
CA ALA A 211 11.96 -23.80 15.68
C ALA A 211 10.65 -23.08 15.30
N ILE A 212 10.62 -21.75 15.37
CA ILE A 212 9.44 -20.95 14.98
C ILE A 212 9.18 -21.07 13.47
N LEU A 213 10.21 -21.05 12.63
CA LEU A 213 10.05 -21.21 11.19
C LEU A 213 9.54 -22.62 10.85
N ILE A 214 10.08 -23.66 11.48
CA ILE A 214 9.67 -25.05 11.27
C ILE A 214 8.19 -25.25 11.65
N THR A 215 7.76 -24.70 12.79
CA THR A 215 6.35 -24.80 13.20
C THR A 215 5.42 -24.07 12.23
N PHE A 216 5.82 -22.92 11.70
CA PHE A 216 5.04 -22.18 10.71
C PHE A 216 4.92 -22.93 9.38
N PHE A 217 6.01 -23.54 8.88
CA PHE A 217 5.98 -24.38 7.68
C PHE A 217 5.06 -25.59 7.86
N ILE A 218 5.15 -26.28 8.99
CA ILE A 218 4.28 -27.42 9.31
C ILE A 218 2.80 -26.98 9.33
N ALA A 219 2.49 -25.87 10.00
CA ALA A 219 1.13 -25.33 10.05
C ALA A 219 0.60 -24.95 8.65
N PHE A 220 1.45 -24.38 7.80
CA PHE A 220 1.11 -24.03 6.42
C PHE A 220 0.82 -25.27 5.57
N PHE A 221 1.65 -26.32 5.65
CA PHE A 221 1.40 -27.59 4.96
C PHE A 221 0.15 -28.29 5.47
N ILE A 222 -0.12 -28.26 6.79
CA ILE A 222 -1.38 -28.77 7.37
C ILE A 222 -2.57 -27.97 6.82
N ALA A 223 -2.48 -26.64 6.73
CA ALA A 223 -3.56 -25.81 6.18
C ALA A 223 -3.82 -26.09 4.69
N ILE A 224 -2.76 -26.28 3.89
CA ILE A 224 -2.88 -26.71 2.48
C ILE A 224 -3.52 -28.09 2.40
N ALA A 225 -3.06 -29.06 3.18
CA ALA A 225 -3.65 -30.39 3.23
C ALA A 225 -5.14 -30.33 3.62
N PHE A 226 -5.51 -29.49 4.59
CA PHE A 226 -6.91 -29.27 4.98
C PHE A 226 -7.73 -28.64 3.85
N LYS A 227 -7.15 -27.71 3.08
CA LYS A 227 -7.79 -27.09 1.92
C LYS A 227 -7.99 -28.11 0.79
N ILE A 228 -7.00 -28.96 0.52
CA ILE A 228 -7.07 -30.03 -0.49
C ILE A 228 -8.12 -31.09 -0.07
N GLN A 229 -8.11 -31.53 1.20
CA GLN A 229 -9.12 -32.44 1.75
C GLN A 229 -10.54 -31.85 1.67
N LYS A 230 -10.68 -30.54 1.90
CA LYS A 230 -11.97 -29.84 1.79
C LYS A 230 -12.42 -29.64 0.33
N ALA A 231 -11.49 -29.50 -0.61
CA ALA A 231 -11.77 -29.47 -2.05
C ALA A 231 -12.19 -30.86 -2.58
N GLY A 232 -11.51 -31.93 -2.15
CA GLY A 232 -11.88 -33.31 -2.49
C GLY A 232 -13.26 -33.72 -1.97
N LYS A 233 -13.69 -33.22 -0.80
CA LYS A 233 -15.06 -33.40 -0.29
C LYS A 233 -16.13 -32.65 -1.09
N LYS A 234 -15.78 -31.54 -1.75
CA LYS A 234 -16.74 -30.77 -2.59
C LYS A 234 -17.03 -31.46 -3.92
N MET A 235 -16.07 -32.18 -4.51
CA MET A 235 -16.25 -32.86 -5.81
C MET A 235 -17.05 -34.17 -5.74
N LYS A 236 -17.24 -34.76 -4.56
CA LYS A 236 -17.98 -36.03 -4.40
C LYS A 236 -19.48 -35.89 -4.11
N LYS A 237 -20.03 -34.67 -4.02
CA LYS A 237 -21.45 -34.46 -3.62
C LYS A 237 -22.40 -34.05 -4.77
N GLN A 238 -21.96 -34.07 -6.02
CA GLN A 238 -22.81 -33.66 -7.15
C GLN A 238 -22.72 -34.62 -8.36
N ILE A 239 -22.82 -35.93 -8.14
CA ILE A 239 -23.17 -36.89 -9.19
C ILE A 239 -24.07 -37.98 -8.59
N THR A 240 -25.38 -37.70 -8.46
CA THR A 240 -26.42 -38.74 -8.42
C THR A 240 -27.76 -38.22 -8.96
N LYS A 241 -28.01 -38.55 -10.24
CA LYS A 241 -29.27 -38.87 -10.94
C LYS A 241 -30.46 -37.89 -10.93
N SER A 242 -30.76 -37.36 -12.13
CA SER A 242 -32.09 -36.87 -12.53
C SER A 242 -32.97 -38.04 -13.00
N PRO A 243 -34.29 -38.08 -12.74
CA PRO A 243 -35.19 -39.07 -13.31
C PRO A 243 -35.65 -38.65 -14.70
N VAL A 244 -35.46 -39.52 -15.69
CA VAL A 244 -36.01 -39.37 -17.04
C VAL A 244 -37.39 -40.03 -17.08
N ILE A 245 -38.40 -39.23 -17.41
CA ILE A 245 -39.78 -39.64 -17.67
C ILE A 245 -39.79 -40.51 -18.94
N ARG A 246 -40.33 -41.73 -18.86
CA ARG A 246 -40.62 -42.58 -20.02
C ARG A 246 -42.05 -42.37 -20.49
N THR A 247 -42.24 -42.27 -21.79
CA THR A 247 -43.49 -42.66 -22.47
C THR A 247 -43.23 -43.89 -23.36
N PRO A 248 -44.25 -44.72 -23.60
CA PRO A 248 -44.09 -46.10 -24.05
C PRO A 248 -44.24 -46.25 -25.56
N THR A 249 -43.40 -47.06 -26.19
CA THR A 249 -43.73 -47.67 -27.49
C THR A 249 -43.00 -49.01 -27.64
N ASP A 250 -43.77 -50.03 -27.98
CA ASP A 250 -43.41 -51.41 -28.30
C ASP A 250 -42.60 -51.53 -29.60
N GLU A 251 -41.53 -52.33 -29.59
CA GLU A 251 -41.26 -53.46 -30.52
C GLU A 251 -39.76 -53.90 -30.52
N PRO A 252 -39.43 -55.16 -30.90
CA PRO A 252 -38.19 -55.80 -30.47
C PRO A 252 -37.16 -56.10 -31.58
N ARG A 253 -35.89 -56.25 -31.14
CA ARG A 253 -34.71 -56.92 -31.77
C ARG A 253 -34.01 -56.22 -32.94
N THR A 254 -32.70 -55.97 -32.78
CA THR A 254 -31.60 -56.78 -33.37
C THR A 254 -30.22 -56.18 -33.03
N LEU A 255 -29.29 -57.05 -32.62
CA LEU A 255 -27.86 -56.76 -32.39
C LEU A 255 -27.12 -56.88 -33.72
N ILE A 256 -26.36 -55.86 -34.12
CA ILE A 256 -25.31 -55.99 -35.13
C ILE A 256 -24.09 -55.21 -34.65
N ALA A 257 -22.98 -55.93 -34.42
CA ALA A 257 -21.65 -55.38 -34.26
C ALA A 257 -21.06 -55.07 -35.65
N ILE A 258 -20.47 -53.89 -35.84
CA ILE A 258 -19.62 -53.60 -37.00
C ILE A 258 -18.33 -52.99 -36.48
N GLU A 259 -17.28 -53.79 -36.65
CA GLU A 259 -15.89 -53.45 -36.50
C GLU A 259 -15.36 -53.01 -37.88
N CYS A 260 -14.71 -51.85 -37.95
CA CYS A 260 -13.97 -51.42 -39.13
C CYS A 260 -12.60 -50.86 -38.72
N SER A 261 -11.58 -51.48 -39.30
CA SER A 261 -10.15 -51.16 -39.22
C SER A 261 -9.74 -50.13 -40.29
N PHE A 262 -8.47 -49.68 -40.23
CA PHE A 262 -7.68 -48.92 -41.24
C PHE A 262 -7.97 -47.40 -41.38
N HIS A 263 -7.01 -46.45 -41.48
CA HIS A 263 -5.58 -46.45 -41.85
C HIS A 263 -4.86 -45.19 -41.26
N GLU A 264 -3.57 -45.31 -40.92
CA GLU A 264 -2.62 -44.22 -40.64
C GLU A 264 -2.20 -43.44 -41.91
N ALA A 265 -1.92 -42.14 -41.78
CA ALA A 265 -1.22 -41.35 -42.79
C ALA A 265 0.03 -40.68 -42.18
N GLN A 266 1.16 -40.84 -42.86
CA GLN A 266 2.49 -40.39 -42.50
C GLN A 266 2.76 -38.90 -42.80
N GLN A 267 3.83 -38.44 -42.17
CA GLN A 267 4.35 -37.09 -42.04
C GLN A 267 5.32 -36.74 -43.19
N GLU A 268 5.03 -35.69 -43.95
CA GLU A 268 5.95 -35.16 -44.97
C GLU A 268 6.90 -34.13 -44.33
N GLN A 269 8.21 -34.41 -44.45
CA GLN A 269 9.33 -33.52 -44.13
C GLN A 269 9.51 -32.46 -45.22
N GLY A 270 9.79 -31.22 -44.79
CA GLY A 270 10.24 -30.15 -45.68
C GLY A 270 11.69 -30.33 -46.15
N SER A 271 11.99 -29.73 -47.30
CA SER A 271 13.35 -29.29 -47.61
C SER A 271 13.28 -27.97 -48.38
N SER A 272 14.19 -27.06 -48.04
CA SER A 272 14.36 -25.76 -48.67
C SER A 272 15.85 -25.55 -48.95
N SER A 273 16.12 -25.07 -50.17
CA SER A 273 17.29 -24.30 -50.63
C SER A 273 18.60 -25.06 -50.87
N THR A 274 19.04 -25.14 -52.14
CA THR A 274 20.00 -24.19 -52.78
C THR A 274 20.51 -24.74 -54.11
N GLU A 275 20.54 -23.89 -55.14
CA GLU A 275 21.64 -23.66 -56.12
C GLU A 275 21.10 -23.16 -57.47
N SER A 276 21.50 -21.95 -57.86
CA SER A 276 21.97 -21.66 -59.23
C SER A 276 22.66 -20.29 -59.29
N LEU A 277 23.83 -20.32 -59.91
CA LEU A 277 24.84 -19.28 -60.14
C LEU A 277 24.38 -18.17 -61.10
N ILE A 278 25.05 -17.02 -61.08
CA ILE A 278 25.73 -16.41 -62.26
C ILE A 278 26.63 -15.23 -61.82
N SER A 279 27.80 -15.22 -62.45
CA SER A 279 28.89 -14.24 -62.40
C SER A 279 28.68 -13.12 -63.42
N LYS A 280 28.87 -11.85 -63.02
CA LYS A 280 29.64 -10.82 -63.73
C LYS A 280 29.84 -9.58 -62.87
#